data_AF-A0A1F2VHA5-F1
#
_entry.id   AF-A0A1F2VHA5-F1
#
_cell.length_a   1.000
_cell.length_b   1.000
_cell.length_c   1.000
_cell.angle_alpha   90.00
_cell.angle_beta   90.00
_cell.angle_gamma   90.00
#
_symmetry.space_group_name_H-M   'P 1'
#
loop_
_entity.id
_entity.type
_entity.pdbx_description
1 polymer ?
#
loop_
_entity_poly.entity_id
_entity_poly.type
_entity_poly.pdbx_seq_one_letter_code
_entity_poly.pdbx_strand_id
1 'polypeptide(L)'
;MITDHTSGPKVIGETDFTSALSTLHPKAIYMVEGKIFQVEELDVVGRKAHVREVDCDYYTTAITYTKVTILDRFEAAEAALHGEVHVVSRVVGFKKIKFHTNENVGSGELDLPEQQMHTTSYWLEIPLAVMNALPYAADDRRDGVVGLAFAMKQVAQLLLMCDARDVGLSVNAGDTDQPFGPEAQGWSRRSSGDHAGAKADDTPRIFIYDAYPGGIGFSAPLWGMQQDLLSRTRALIRGCDCDTGCPVCVGPIGETGPLAKTVALRLLDHLAGAEAPALPAQDVVPF
;
A
#
# COMPACT_ATOMS: atom_id res chain seq x y z
N MET A 1 1.74 12.78 -24.00
CA MET A 1 1.10 13.98 -24.58
C MET A 1 -0.40 13.76 -24.64
N ILE A 2 -1.19 14.77 -24.26
CA ILE A 2 -2.65 14.69 -24.21
C ILE A 2 -3.22 15.58 -25.31
N THR A 3 -3.98 14.99 -26.23
CA THR A 3 -4.52 15.67 -27.41
C THR A 3 -6.05 15.67 -27.36
N ASP A 4 -6.65 16.86 -27.34
CA ASP A 4 -8.09 17.07 -27.51
C ASP A 4 -8.46 16.97 -28.98
N HIS A 5 -9.49 16.18 -29.31
CA HIS A 5 -10.01 15.97 -30.66
C HIS A 5 -11.37 16.62 -30.91
N THR A 6 -11.95 17.34 -29.94
CA THR A 6 -13.32 17.88 -30.02
C THR A 6 -13.52 18.87 -31.16
N SER A 7 -12.57 19.80 -31.35
CA SER A 7 -12.62 20.85 -32.38
C SER A 7 -11.40 20.79 -33.33
N GLY A 8 -10.78 19.61 -33.43
CA GLY A 8 -9.49 19.39 -34.10
C GLY A 8 -8.35 19.11 -33.11
N PRO A 9 -7.24 18.49 -33.56
CA PRO A 9 -6.19 18.00 -32.68
C PRO A 9 -5.43 19.17 -32.04
N LYS A 10 -5.64 19.38 -30.74
CA LYS A 10 -4.91 20.36 -29.93
C LYS A 10 -4.26 19.68 -28.74
N VAL A 11 -2.98 19.94 -28.52
CA VAL A 11 -2.29 19.48 -27.30
C VAL A 11 -2.76 20.34 -26.13
N ILE A 12 -3.29 19.69 -25.10
CA ILE A 12 -3.81 20.36 -23.89
C ILE A 12 -2.91 20.17 -22.67
N GLY A 13 -1.98 19.22 -22.71
CA GLY A 13 -1.07 18.98 -21.62
C GLY A 13 -0.21 17.74 -21.78
N GLU A 14 0.60 17.49 -20.76
CA GLU A 14 1.49 16.34 -20.65
C GLU A 14 1.39 15.75 -19.24
N THR A 15 1.69 14.46 -19.13
CA THR A 15 1.78 13.75 -17.86
C THR A 15 2.90 12.72 -17.94
N ASP A 16 3.38 12.26 -16.79
CA ASP A 16 4.39 11.21 -16.73
C ASP A 16 3.82 9.84 -17.15
N PHE A 17 4.68 8.98 -17.70
CA PHE A 17 4.27 7.68 -18.22
C PHE A 17 3.66 6.78 -17.15
N THR A 18 4.20 6.84 -15.93
CA THR A 18 3.77 5.98 -14.83
C THR A 18 2.36 6.32 -14.37
N SER A 19 2.07 7.61 -14.17
CA SER A 19 0.76 8.11 -13.76
C SER A 19 -0.25 8.16 -14.90
N ALA A 20 0.18 8.10 -16.17
CA ALA A 20 -0.73 8.05 -17.31
C ALA A 20 -1.68 6.84 -17.23
N LEU A 21 -1.21 5.68 -16.76
CA LEU A 21 -2.06 4.50 -16.65
C LEU A 21 -3.18 4.65 -15.60
N SER A 22 -2.95 5.41 -14.53
CA SER A 22 -3.95 5.63 -13.47
C SER A 22 -4.81 6.87 -13.71
N THR A 23 -4.31 7.87 -14.44
CA THR A 23 -5.01 9.16 -14.64
C THR A 23 -5.66 9.27 -16.01
N LEU A 24 -5.06 8.65 -17.03
CA LEU A 24 -5.49 8.73 -18.42
C LEU A 24 -5.89 7.36 -18.99
N HIS A 25 -6.34 6.44 -18.14
CA HIS A 25 -6.91 5.18 -18.62
C HIS A 25 -8.12 5.43 -19.53
N PRO A 26 -8.48 4.48 -20.40
CA PRO A 26 -9.71 4.58 -21.19
C PRO A 26 -10.91 4.87 -20.29
N LYS A 27 -11.78 5.80 -20.71
CA LYS A 27 -12.94 6.32 -19.96
C LYS A 27 -12.61 7.13 -18.71
N ALA A 28 -11.35 7.47 -18.45
CA ALA A 28 -10.99 8.40 -17.38
C ALA A 28 -11.56 9.79 -17.66
N ILE A 29 -11.87 10.51 -16.59
CA ILE A 29 -12.19 11.94 -16.63
C ILE A 29 -10.93 12.71 -16.24
N TYR A 30 -10.35 13.38 -17.22
CA TYR A 30 -9.20 14.26 -17.07
C TYR A 30 -9.67 15.70 -16.98
N MET A 31 -9.21 16.42 -15.96
CA MET A 31 -9.60 17.80 -15.71
C MET A 31 -8.37 18.71 -15.79
N VAL A 32 -8.46 19.76 -16.62
CA VAL A 32 -7.40 20.77 -16.76
C VAL A 32 -8.04 22.15 -16.86
N GLU A 33 -7.57 23.09 -16.04
CA GLU A 33 -8.09 24.47 -15.97
C GLU A 33 -9.63 24.57 -15.80
N GLY A 34 -10.23 23.65 -15.05
CA GLY A 34 -11.67 23.60 -14.82
C GLY A 34 -12.50 23.04 -15.99
N LYS A 35 -11.86 22.68 -17.10
CA LYS A 35 -12.49 21.96 -18.21
C LYS A 35 -12.36 20.47 -18.02
N ILE A 36 -13.42 19.76 -18.40
CA ILE A 36 -13.55 18.32 -18.20
C ILE A 36 -13.42 17.62 -19.54
N PHE A 37 -12.52 16.66 -19.60
CA PHE A 37 -12.27 15.84 -20.77
C PHE A 37 -12.43 14.38 -20.43
N GLN A 38 -13.09 13.62 -21.29
CA GLN A 38 -13.11 12.16 -21.21
C GLN A 38 -12.01 11.59 -22.11
N VAL A 39 -11.22 10.68 -21.56
CA VAL A 39 -10.25 9.91 -22.34
C VAL A 39 -10.97 8.85 -23.16
N GLU A 40 -10.85 8.96 -24.48
CA GLU A 40 -11.43 7.99 -25.42
C GLU A 40 -10.46 6.82 -25.63
N GLU A 41 -9.17 7.13 -25.79
CA GLU A 41 -8.14 6.14 -26.08
C GLU A 41 -6.80 6.54 -25.44
N LEU A 42 -6.07 5.54 -24.93
CA LEU A 42 -4.70 5.67 -24.44
C LEU A 42 -3.78 4.78 -25.27
N ASP A 43 -3.00 5.38 -26.16
CA ASP A 43 -1.92 4.71 -26.87
C ASP A 43 -0.65 4.73 -25.99
N VAL A 44 -0.43 3.61 -25.30
CA VAL A 44 0.72 3.42 -24.40
C VAL A 44 2.04 3.41 -25.17
N VAL A 45 2.07 2.84 -26.38
CA VAL A 45 3.29 2.72 -27.19
C VAL A 45 3.65 4.08 -27.81
N GLY A 46 2.68 4.75 -28.41
CA GLY A 46 2.84 6.08 -28.99
C GLY A 46 2.90 7.22 -27.97
N ARG A 47 2.64 6.93 -26.67
CA ARG A 47 2.62 7.89 -25.55
C ARG A 47 1.65 9.05 -25.77
N LYS A 48 0.48 8.73 -26.32
CA LYS A 48 -0.58 9.70 -26.64
C LYS A 48 -1.89 9.29 -25.98
N ALA A 49 -2.55 10.26 -25.37
CA ALA A 49 -3.92 10.11 -24.90
C ALA A 49 -4.82 10.99 -25.74
N HIS A 50 -5.87 10.40 -26.31
CA HIS A 50 -6.89 11.09 -27.08
C HIS A 50 -8.07 11.37 -26.17
N VAL A 51 -8.44 12.65 -26.09
CA VAL A 51 -9.49 13.10 -25.19
C VAL A 51 -10.53 13.94 -25.92
N ARG A 52 -11.73 14.01 -25.36
CA ARG A 52 -12.83 14.83 -25.84
C ARG A 52 -13.46 15.61 -24.69
N GLU A 53 -13.76 16.88 -24.91
CA GLU A 53 -14.43 17.72 -23.93
C GLU A 53 -15.84 17.18 -23.67
N VAL A 54 -16.19 17.03 -22.41
CA VAL A 54 -17.48 16.51 -21.95
C VAL A 54 -18.00 17.34 -20.80
N ASP A 55 -19.32 17.42 -20.68
CA ASP A 55 -19.98 17.92 -19.48
C ASP A 55 -20.52 16.73 -18.70
N CYS A 56 -19.95 16.45 -17.51
CA CYS A 56 -20.37 15.36 -16.64
C CYS A 56 -20.27 15.75 -15.16
N ASP A 57 -21.09 15.11 -14.31
CA ASP A 57 -21.20 15.41 -12.88
C ASP A 57 -20.31 14.53 -11.97
N TYR A 58 -19.42 13.74 -12.57
CA TYR A 58 -18.53 12.83 -11.86
C TYR A 58 -17.07 12.93 -12.34
N TYR A 59 -16.15 12.50 -11.47
CA TYR A 59 -14.74 12.24 -11.79
C TYR A 59 -14.43 10.76 -11.62
N THR A 60 -13.26 10.32 -12.11
CA THR A 60 -12.84 8.92 -12.03
C THR A 60 -11.63 8.74 -11.13
N THR A 61 -11.54 7.58 -10.48
CA THR A 61 -10.36 7.16 -9.72
C THR A 61 -10.00 5.74 -10.10
N ALA A 62 -8.76 5.51 -10.52
CA ALA A 62 -8.26 4.19 -10.84
C ALA A 62 -8.07 3.31 -9.60
N ILE A 63 -8.28 2.02 -9.77
CA ILE A 63 -7.96 0.98 -8.80
C ILE A 63 -6.67 0.32 -9.29
N THR A 64 -5.61 0.46 -8.48
CA THR A 64 -4.28 -0.06 -8.80
C THR A 64 -3.91 -1.13 -7.78
N TYR A 65 -3.42 -2.28 -8.25
CA TYR A 65 -2.85 -3.31 -7.39
C TYR A 65 -1.36 -3.36 -7.55
N THR A 66 -0.66 -3.56 -6.43
CA THR A 66 0.78 -3.74 -6.41
C THR A 66 1.09 -5.08 -5.75
N LYS A 67 1.85 -5.92 -6.46
CA LYS A 67 2.37 -7.19 -5.97
C LYS A 67 3.89 -7.09 -5.88
N VAL A 68 4.46 -7.60 -4.80
CA VAL A 68 5.91 -7.67 -4.59
C VAL A 68 6.31 -9.13 -4.48
N THR A 69 7.24 -9.57 -5.32
CA THR A 69 7.78 -10.93 -5.33
C THR A 69 9.26 -10.88 -4.95
N ILE A 70 9.70 -11.74 -4.03
CA ILE A 70 11.12 -11.82 -3.64
C ILE A 70 11.87 -12.57 -4.73
N LEU A 71 12.95 -11.97 -5.26
CA LEU A 71 13.82 -12.60 -6.24
C LEU A 71 15.05 -13.22 -5.58
N ASP A 72 15.73 -12.45 -4.74
CA ASP A 72 16.94 -12.89 -4.06
C ASP A 72 17.02 -12.33 -2.63
N ARG A 73 17.72 -13.05 -1.74
CA ARG A 73 17.91 -12.68 -0.34
C ARG A 73 19.39 -12.51 -0.08
N PHE A 74 19.82 -11.29 0.22
CA PHE A 74 21.22 -10.97 0.46
C PHE A 74 21.60 -11.19 1.93
N GLU A 75 20.84 -10.56 2.84
CA GLU A 75 21.12 -10.55 4.27
C GLU A 75 19.85 -10.83 5.07
N ALA A 76 19.98 -11.50 6.22
CA ALA A 76 18.88 -11.82 7.12
C ALA A 76 19.36 -11.83 8.57
N ALA A 77 18.50 -11.34 9.48
CA ALA A 77 18.77 -11.19 10.90
C ALA A 77 17.42 -11.19 11.63
N GLU A 78 17.21 -12.21 12.47
CA GLU A 78 15.95 -12.42 13.18
C GLU A 78 14.74 -12.40 12.22
N ALA A 79 13.88 -11.38 12.34
CA ALA A 79 12.68 -11.17 11.55
C ALA A 79 12.91 -10.26 10.32
N ALA A 80 14.07 -9.63 10.20
CA ALA A 80 14.36 -8.66 9.16
C ALA A 80 15.23 -9.28 8.06
N LEU A 81 14.98 -8.87 6.81
CA LEU A 81 15.70 -9.33 5.64
C LEU A 81 15.95 -8.16 4.66
N HIS A 82 16.97 -8.33 3.82
CA HIS A 82 17.32 -7.43 2.73
C HIS A 82 17.66 -8.23 1.47
N GLY A 83 17.21 -7.74 0.31
CA GLY A 83 17.42 -8.43 -0.96
C GLY A 83 16.77 -7.74 -2.16
N GLU A 84 16.69 -8.48 -3.26
CA GLU A 84 16.08 -8.02 -4.51
C GLU A 84 14.62 -8.46 -4.62
N VAL A 85 13.77 -7.56 -5.08
CA VAL A 85 12.35 -7.79 -5.28
C VAL A 85 11.89 -7.33 -6.66
N HIS A 86 10.86 -7.99 -7.16
CA HIS A 86 10.11 -7.62 -8.34
C HIS A 86 8.78 -7.01 -7.93
N VAL A 87 8.57 -5.74 -8.26
CA VAL A 87 7.35 -5.01 -7.97
C VAL A 87 6.54 -4.90 -9.27
N VAL A 88 5.32 -5.41 -9.24
CA VAL A 88 4.37 -5.34 -10.36
C VAL A 88 3.18 -4.49 -9.95
N SER A 89 2.89 -3.45 -10.72
CA SER A 89 1.73 -2.59 -10.52
C SER A 89 0.80 -2.67 -11.73
N ARG A 90 -0.50 -2.85 -11.50
CA ARG A 90 -1.52 -2.93 -12.56
C ARG A 90 -2.76 -2.15 -12.22
N VAL A 91 -3.25 -1.37 -13.17
CA VAL A 91 -4.56 -0.72 -13.10
C VAL A 91 -5.61 -1.68 -13.64
N VAL A 92 -6.52 -2.15 -12.77
CA VAL A 92 -7.53 -3.17 -13.11
C VAL A 92 -8.92 -2.61 -13.40
N GLY A 93 -9.13 -1.34 -13.09
CA GLY A 93 -10.46 -0.77 -13.09
C GLY A 93 -10.47 0.63 -12.53
N PHE A 94 -11.66 1.21 -12.51
CA PHE A 94 -11.88 2.56 -12.01
C PHE A 94 -13.25 2.69 -11.37
N LYS A 95 -13.40 3.67 -10.48
CA LYS A 95 -14.66 4.10 -9.88
C LYS A 95 -15.04 5.46 -10.44
N LYS A 96 -16.34 5.70 -10.59
CA LYS A 96 -16.93 7.00 -10.92
C LYS A 96 -17.51 7.59 -9.65
N ILE A 97 -17.06 8.79 -9.30
CA ILE A 97 -17.41 9.46 -8.05
C ILE A 97 -18.02 10.82 -8.38
N LYS A 98 -19.21 11.10 -7.84
CA LYS A 98 -19.91 12.37 -8.09
C LYS A 98 -19.21 13.54 -7.37
N PHE A 99 -19.01 14.67 -8.06
CA PHE A 99 -18.19 15.80 -7.54
C PHE A 99 -18.65 16.36 -6.18
N HIS A 100 -19.96 16.45 -5.95
CA HIS A 100 -20.51 17.14 -4.79
C HIS A 100 -20.85 16.20 -3.63
N THR A 101 -21.33 15.01 -3.94
CA THR A 101 -21.81 14.05 -2.92
C THR A 101 -20.74 13.02 -2.56
N ASN A 102 -19.67 12.91 -3.34
CA ASN A 102 -18.66 11.85 -3.22
C ASN A 102 -19.25 10.43 -3.22
N GLU A 103 -20.44 10.28 -3.81
CA GLU A 103 -21.10 8.99 -3.96
C GLU A 103 -20.50 8.24 -5.15
N ASN A 104 -20.31 6.92 -4.97
CA ASN A 104 -19.89 6.05 -6.05
C ASN A 104 -21.09 5.79 -6.97
N VAL A 105 -21.04 6.34 -8.19
CA VAL A 105 -22.10 6.23 -9.21
C VAL A 105 -21.84 5.08 -10.19
N GLY A 106 -20.71 4.39 -10.07
CA GLY A 106 -20.42 3.21 -10.88
C GLY A 106 -18.94 2.83 -10.93
N SER A 107 -18.65 1.69 -11.53
CA SER A 107 -17.28 1.21 -11.75
C SER A 107 -17.14 0.64 -13.15
N GLY A 108 -15.90 0.52 -13.61
CA GLY A 108 -15.56 -0.18 -14.84
C GLY A 108 -14.28 -0.98 -14.65
N GLU A 109 -14.18 -2.08 -15.39
CA GLU A 109 -12.96 -2.89 -15.49
C GLU A 109 -12.05 -2.33 -16.58
N LEU A 110 -10.75 -2.51 -16.39
CA LEU A 110 -9.71 -2.09 -17.30
C LEU A 110 -8.69 -3.21 -17.43
N ASP A 111 -8.25 -3.41 -18.67
CA ASP A 111 -7.15 -4.31 -18.98
C ASP A 111 -5.97 -3.47 -19.49
N LEU A 112 -5.24 -2.88 -18.55
CA LEU A 112 -4.04 -2.10 -18.84
C LEU A 112 -2.77 -2.94 -18.62
N PRO A 113 -1.69 -2.64 -19.36
CA PRO A 113 -0.42 -3.36 -19.22
C PRO A 113 0.16 -3.17 -17.82
N GLU A 114 0.86 -4.21 -17.36
CA GLU A 114 1.53 -4.23 -16.06
C GLU A 114 2.81 -3.37 -16.09
N GLN A 115 3.01 -2.57 -15.06
CA GLN A 115 4.26 -1.86 -14.81
C GLN A 115 5.13 -2.72 -13.91
N GLN A 116 6.27 -3.13 -14.43
CA GLN A 116 7.20 -3.99 -13.72
C GLN A 116 8.46 -3.22 -13.34
N MET A 117 8.94 -3.45 -12.13
CA MET A 117 10.11 -2.80 -11.59
C MET A 117 10.94 -3.82 -10.79
N HIS A 118 12.20 -4.00 -11.19
CA HIS A 118 13.18 -4.72 -10.37
C HIS A 118 13.86 -3.70 -9.46
N THR A 119 13.87 -3.97 -8.16
CA THR A 119 14.44 -3.05 -7.17
C THR A 119 14.94 -3.80 -5.95
N THR A 120 15.61 -3.11 -5.06
CA THR A 120 16.03 -3.65 -3.77
C THR A 120 15.04 -3.28 -2.68
N SER A 121 14.93 -4.13 -1.67
CA SER A 121 13.97 -3.98 -0.59
C SER A 121 14.56 -4.41 0.75
N TYR A 122 14.09 -3.73 1.79
CA TYR A 122 14.14 -4.20 3.16
C TYR A 122 12.75 -4.74 3.50
N TRP A 123 12.67 -5.92 4.10
CA TRP A 123 11.38 -6.39 4.61
C TRP A 123 11.47 -7.01 5.99
N LEU A 124 10.38 -6.84 6.74
CA LEU A 124 10.18 -7.41 8.05
C LEU A 124 9.17 -8.54 7.94
N GLU A 125 9.60 -9.76 8.21
CA GLU A 125 8.78 -10.97 8.27
C GLU A 125 8.34 -11.21 9.71
N ILE A 126 7.04 -11.09 9.97
CA ILE A 126 6.47 -11.23 11.33
C ILE A 126 6.10 -12.69 11.57
N PRO A 127 6.84 -13.44 12.41
CA PRO A 127 6.60 -14.88 12.55
C PRO A 127 5.16 -15.20 12.96
N LEU A 128 4.58 -16.26 12.40
CA LEU A 128 3.22 -16.69 12.74
C LEU A 128 3.03 -16.97 14.24
N ALA A 129 4.09 -17.40 14.94
CA ALA A 129 4.08 -17.58 16.39
C ALA A 129 3.79 -16.26 17.13
N VAL A 130 4.40 -15.15 16.69
CA VAL A 130 4.16 -13.81 17.23
C VAL A 130 2.74 -13.35 16.91
N MET A 131 2.30 -13.55 15.67
CA MET A 131 0.93 -13.22 15.26
C MET A 131 -0.14 -14.00 16.05
N ASN A 132 0.11 -15.26 16.38
CA ASN A 132 -0.83 -16.11 17.10
C ASN A 132 -0.76 -15.94 18.63
N ALA A 133 0.34 -15.42 19.16
CA ALA A 133 0.47 -15.08 20.59
C ALA A 133 -0.39 -13.87 20.97
N LEU A 134 -0.78 -13.04 20.00
CA LEU A 134 -1.58 -11.85 20.24
C LEU A 134 -3.06 -12.18 20.50
N PRO A 135 -3.67 -11.69 21.60
CA PRO A 135 -5.06 -11.97 21.97
C PRO A 135 -6.05 -11.05 21.22
N TYR A 136 -5.93 -10.97 19.88
CA TYR A 136 -6.79 -10.12 19.03
C TYR A 136 -7.37 -10.92 17.85
N ALA A 137 -8.48 -10.44 17.29
CA ALA A 137 -9.10 -11.08 16.12
C ALA A 137 -8.14 -11.05 14.92
N ALA A 138 -8.39 -11.90 13.92
CA ALA A 138 -7.55 -11.94 12.71
C ALA A 138 -7.50 -10.58 12.00
N ASP A 139 -8.64 -9.90 11.88
CA ASP A 139 -8.74 -8.58 11.24
C ASP A 139 -7.97 -7.52 12.02
N ASP A 140 -8.12 -7.47 13.35
CA ASP A 140 -7.38 -6.52 14.21
C ASP A 140 -5.87 -6.76 14.15
N ARG A 141 -5.44 -8.03 14.07
CA ARG A 141 -4.04 -8.39 13.88
C ARG A 141 -3.51 -7.87 12.54
N ARG A 142 -4.28 -8.04 11.47
CA ARG A 142 -3.91 -7.52 10.14
C ARG A 142 -3.87 -5.98 10.13
N ASP A 143 -4.86 -5.32 10.72
CA ASP A 143 -4.89 -3.85 10.89
C ASP A 143 -3.67 -3.33 11.66
N GLY A 144 -3.21 -4.08 12.66
CA GLY A 144 -1.98 -3.77 13.40
C GLY A 144 -0.72 -3.88 12.56
N VAL A 145 -0.63 -4.87 11.66
CA VAL A 145 0.50 -5.01 10.71
C VAL A 145 0.51 -3.85 9.71
N VAL A 146 -0.65 -3.48 9.17
CA VAL A 146 -0.79 -2.30 8.30
C VAL A 146 -0.39 -1.04 9.05
N GLY A 147 -0.85 -0.90 10.29
CA GLY A 147 -0.50 0.23 11.14
C GLY A 147 0.99 0.35 11.43
N LEU A 148 1.64 -0.78 11.71
CA LEU A 148 3.08 -0.87 11.87
C LEU A 148 3.81 -0.48 10.58
N ALA A 149 3.34 -0.95 9.42
CA ALA A 149 3.94 -0.66 8.13
C ALA A 149 3.96 0.85 7.80
N PHE A 150 2.86 1.57 8.09
CA PHE A 150 2.80 3.02 7.94
C PHE A 150 3.80 3.74 8.84
N ALA A 151 3.87 3.34 10.11
CA ALA A 151 4.81 3.93 11.07
C ALA A 151 6.27 3.69 10.64
N MET A 152 6.58 2.46 10.22
CA MET A 152 7.91 2.10 9.72
C MET A 152 8.28 2.89 8.46
N LYS A 153 7.35 3.06 7.50
CA LYS A 153 7.61 3.86 6.29
C LYS A 153 7.97 5.30 6.64
N GLN A 154 7.23 5.93 7.55
CA GLN A 154 7.50 7.31 7.98
C GLN A 154 8.86 7.46 8.66
N VAL A 155 9.21 6.51 9.54
CA VAL A 155 10.52 6.51 10.20
C VAL A 155 11.65 6.21 9.21
N ALA A 156 11.44 5.31 8.25
CA ALA A 156 12.40 5.01 7.20
C ALA A 156 12.72 6.26 6.36
N GLN A 157 11.70 7.03 5.97
CA GLN A 157 11.88 8.29 5.24
C GLN A 157 12.74 9.29 6.02
N LEU A 158 12.53 9.39 7.34
CA LEU A 158 13.34 10.24 8.22
C LEU A 158 14.79 9.75 8.34
N LEU A 159 15.00 8.44 8.50
CA LEU A 159 16.34 7.85 8.64
C LEU A 159 17.16 7.95 7.35
N LEU A 160 16.51 7.76 6.21
CA LEU A 160 17.11 7.80 4.88
C LEU A 160 17.23 9.22 4.32
N MET A 161 16.60 10.21 4.97
CA MET A 161 16.54 11.60 4.52
C MET A 161 16.01 11.72 3.07
N CYS A 162 15.00 10.91 2.73
CA CYS A 162 14.41 10.85 1.39
C CYS A 162 13.00 11.45 1.35
N ASP A 163 12.49 11.70 0.14
CA ASP A 163 11.10 12.13 -0.03
C ASP A 163 10.13 10.97 0.19
N ALA A 164 8.86 11.30 0.45
CA ALA A 164 7.82 10.31 0.65
C ALA A 164 7.57 9.42 -0.57
N ARG A 165 7.86 9.94 -1.77
CA ARG A 165 7.70 9.24 -3.06
C ARG A 165 8.85 8.31 -3.39
N ASP A 166 10.02 8.49 -2.77
CA ASP A 166 11.20 7.70 -3.13
C ASP A 166 11.16 6.27 -2.55
N VAL A 167 10.28 6.05 -1.56
CA VAL A 167 10.14 4.78 -0.85
C VAL A 167 8.72 4.23 -1.00
N GLY A 168 8.62 3.03 -1.53
CA GLY A 168 7.40 2.25 -1.63
C GLY A 168 7.11 1.45 -0.35
N LEU A 169 5.84 1.13 -0.13
CA LEU A 169 5.39 0.28 0.96
C LEU A 169 4.42 -0.76 0.41
N SER A 170 4.62 -2.02 0.79
CA SER A 170 3.66 -3.10 0.52
C SER A 170 3.55 -4.00 1.74
N VAL A 171 2.34 -4.45 2.06
CA VAL A 171 2.06 -5.34 3.18
C VAL A 171 1.43 -6.61 2.63
N ASN A 172 2.01 -7.75 3.01
CA ASN A 172 1.68 -9.10 2.55
C ASN A 172 1.96 -9.35 1.08
N ALA A 173 2.97 -10.19 0.84
CA ALA A 173 3.20 -10.90 -0.41
C ALA A 173 2.87 -12.37 -0.17
N GLY A 174 1.59 -12.71 -0.29
CA GLY A 174 1.23 -14.10 -0.52
C GLY A 174 1.65 -14.44 -1.95
N ASP A 175 2.32 -15.58 -2.13
CA ASP A 175 2.67 -16.17 -3.42
C ASP A 175 1.40 -16.71 -4.14
N THR A 176 0.33 -15.91 -4.11
CA THR A 176 -0.89 -16.22 -4.82
C THR A 176 -0.67 -15.81 -6.26
N ASP A 177 -0.58 -16.81 -7.12
CA ASP A 177 -0.75 -16.74 -8.57
C ASP A 177 -2.19 -16.31 -8.96
N GLN A 178 -2.89 -15.59 -8.08
CA GLN A 178 -4.22 -15.10 -8.39
C GLN A 178 -4.08 -13.93 -9.37
N PRO A 179 -4.73 -14.03 -10.54
CA PRO A 179 -4.74 -12.94 -11.50
C PRO A 179 -5.39 -11.71 -10.86
N PHE A 180 -4.94 -10.54 -11.29
CA PHE A 180 -5.51 -9.23 -10.96
C PHE A 180 -7.00 -9.16 -11.35
N GLY A 181 -7.88 -9.68 -10.48
CA GLY A 181 -9.32 -9.77 -10.73
C GLY A 181 -10.11 -8.67 -10.01
N PRO A 182 -11.37 -8.40 -10.44
CA PRO A 182 -12.29 -7.51 -9.73
C PRO A 182 -12.62 -7.98 -8.30
N GLU A 183 -12.27 -9.23 -7.95
CA GLU A 183 -12.34 -9.80 -6.59
C GLU A 183 -11.19 -9.35 -5.67
N ALA A 184 -10.09 -8.80 -6.21
CA ALA A 184 -9.02 -8.18 -5.44
C ALA A 184 -9.42 -6.83 -4.83
N GLN A 185 -10.72 -6.51 -4.84
CA GLN A 185 -11.40 -5.26 -4.53
C GLN A 185 -11.00 -4.60 -3.19
N GLY A 186 -9.81 -4.00 -3.16
CA GLY A 186 -9.26 -3.30 -2.01
C GLY A 186 -9.16 -4.15 -0.75
N TRP A 187 -8.58 -3.58 0.29
CA TRP A 187 -8.99 -3.90 1.65
C TRP A 187 -10.43 -3.42 1.85
N SER A 188 -11.41 -3.95 1.13
CA SER A 188 -12.80 -3.75 1.49
C SER A 188 -13.09 -4.67 2.65
N ARG A 189 -13.71 -4.12 3.70
CA ARG A 189 -14.43 -4.86 4.75
C ARG A 189 -15.43 -5.80 4.08
N ARG A 190 -14.99 -6.94 3.55
CA ARG A 190 -15.88 -8.05 3.25
C ARG A 190 -16.08 -8.78 4.55
N SER A 191 -17.30 -8.61 5.04
CA SER A 191 -17.96 -9.46 6.01
C SER A 191 -17.46 -10.90 5.93
N SER A 192 -16.96 -11.38 7.07
CA SER A 192 -17.11 -12.75 7.57
C SER A 192 -17.66 -13.75 6.56
N GLY A 193 -16.76 -14.55 5.98
CA GLY A 193 -17.12 -15.68 5.12
C GLY A 193 -15.98 -16.06 4.20
N ASP A 194 -15.37 -17.21 4.49
CA ASP A 194 -14.56 -18.00 3.55
C ASP A 194 -13.13 -17.53 3.26
N HIS A 195 -12.26 -17.62 4.27
CA HIS A 195 -10.84 -17.90 4.05
C HIS A 195 -10.64 -19.37 3.66
N ALA A 196 -11.08 -19.74 2.46
CA ALA A 196 -10.69 -21.01 1.86
C ALA A 196 -9.28 -20.88 1.25
N GLY A 197 -8.26 -21.23 2.04
CA GLY A 197 -6.95 -21.62 1.51
C GLY A 197 -5.72 -20.92 2.08
N ALA A 198 -5.55 -20.88 3.41
CA ALA A 198 -4.24 -20.60 3.99
C ALA A 198 -3.26 -21.73 3.61
N LYS A 199 -2.23 -21.41 2.80
CA LYS A 199 -1.10 -22.31 2.50
C LYS A 199 0.11 -21.94 3.35
N ALA A 200 1.08 -22.85 3.42
CA ALA A 200 2.12 -22.99 4.45
C ALA A 200 3.15 -21.85 4.64
N ASP A 201 3.04 -20.71 3.95
CA ASP A 201 3.91 -19.52 4.13
C ASP A 201 3.10 -18.22 4.32
N ASP A 202 2.06 -18.30 5.15
CA ASP A 202 1.10 -17.22 5.47
C ASP A 202 1.68 -16.16 6.44
N THR A 203 3.01 -16.01 6.47
CA THR A 203 3.70 -15.12 7.40
C THR A 203 3.60 -13.67 6.90
N PRO A 204 3.03 -12.73 7.68
CA PRO A 204 2.90 -11.35 7.22
C PRO A 204 4.26 -10.70 6.99
N ARG A 205 4.42 -10.04 5.84
CA ARG A 205 5.65 -9.33 5.45
C ARG A 205 5.38 -7.87 5.17
N ILE A 206 6.20 -6.99 5.73
CA ILE A 206 6.18 -5.55 5.46
C ILE A 206 7.38 -5.23 4.57
N PHE A 207 7.16 -4.84 3.32
CA PHE A 207 8.20 -4.47 2.37
C PHE A 207 8.36 -2.95 2.30
N ILE A 208 9.60 -2.48 2.42
CA ILE A 208 10.01 -1.10 2.20
C ILE A 208 11.08 -1.13 1.10
N TYR A 209 10.72 -0.66 -0.08
CA TYR A 209 11.54 -0.77 -1.28
C TYR A 209 11.75 0.58 -1.95
N ASP A 210 12.81 0.68 -2.74
CA ASP A 210 13.09 1.89 -3.50
C ASP A 210 12.06 2.00 -4.64
N ALA A 211 11.33 3.11 -4.72
CA ALA A 211 10.29 3.36 -5.73
C ALA A 211 10.86 3.74 -7.11
N TYR A 212 12.03 3.19 -7.45
CA TYR A 212 12.77 3.48 -8.67
C TYR A 212 13.26 2.18 -9.33
N PRO A 213 13.13 2.03 -10.67
CA PRO A 213 13.68 0.89 -11.38
C PRO A 213 15.20 0.77 -11.22
N GLY A 214 15.66 -0.43 -10.88
CA GLY A 214 17.05 -0.74 -10.55
C GLY A 214 17.42 -0.50 -9.08
N GLY A 215 16.56 0.18 -8.31
CA GLY A 215 16.87 0.66 -6.98
C GLY A 215 17.88 1.82 -6.99
N ILE A 216 17.80 2.66 -5.97
CA ILE A 216 18.74 3.77 -5.75
C ILE A 216 19.60 3.54 -4.49
N GLY A 217 19.38 2.42 -3.81
CA GLY A 217 20.21 1.92 -2.73
C GLY A 217 19.78 2.39 -1.35
N PHE A 218 18.48 2.61 -1.08
CA PHE A 218 18.03 2.95 0.28
C PHE A 218 17.81 1.73 1.17
N SER A 219 17.42 0.62 0.57
CA SER A 219 17.20 -0.64 1.28
C SER A 219 18.42 -1.13 2.08
N ALA A 220 19.64 -1.00 1.56
CA ALA A 220 20.87 -1.44 2.23
C ALA A 220 21.27 -0.57 3.45
N PRO A 221 21.26 0.78 3.38
CA PRO A 221 21.37 1.62 4.57
C PRO A 221 20.26 1.36 5.59
N LEU A 222 19.02 1.18 5.13
CA LEU A 222 17.89 0.89 6.02
C LEU A 222 18.07 -0.43 6.77
N TRP A 223 18.62 -1.46 6.10
CA TRP A 223 19.06 -2.71 6.70
C TRP A 223 20.09 -2.50 7.81
N GLY A 224 21.13 -1.70 7.55
CA GLY A 224 22.15 -1.35 8.55
C GLY A 224 21.57 -0.58 9.76
N MET A 225 20.47 0.14 9.57
CA MET A 225 19.76 0.90 10.60
C MET A 225 18.51 0.19 11.14
N GLN A 226 18.33 -1.11 10.92
CA GLN A 226 17.09 -1.82 11.28
C GLN A 226 16.70 -1.70 12.77
N GLN A 227 17.67 -1.68 13.69
CA GLN A 227 17.41 -1.52 15.12
C GLN A 227 16.94 -0.09 15.45
N ASP A 228 17.53 0.91 14.78
CA ASP A 228 17.08 2.31 14.88
C ASP A 228 15.69 2.50 14.27
N LEU A 229 15.40 1.83 13.15
CA LEU A 229 14.09 1.83 12.51
C LEU A 229 13.02 1.30 13.47
N LEU A 230 13.21 0.11 14.04
CA LEU A 230 12.22 -0.50 14.95
C LEU A 230 12.07 0.29 16.25
N SER A 231 13.17 0.73 16.86
CA SER A 231 13.14 1.49 18.11
C SER A 231 12.47 2.87 17.96
N ARG A 232 12.77 3.60 16.88
CA ARG A 232 12.13 4.90 16.58
C ARG A 232 10.68 4.73 16.15
N THR A 233 10.34 3.65 15.44
CA THR A 233 8.93 3.30 15.14
C THR A 233 8.15 3.08 16.43
N ARG A 234 8.71 2.33 17.39
CA ARG A 234 8.11 2.14 18.72
C ARG A 234 7.94 3.47 19.46
N ALA A 235 8.96 4.34 19.42
CA ALA A 235 8.91 5.66 20.05
C ALA A 235 7.83 6.56 19.43
N LEU A 236 7.70 6.56 18.10
CA LEU A 236 6.67 7.30 17.36
C LEU A 236 5.26 6.87 17.77
N ILE A 237 4.99 5.56 17.75
CA ILE A 237 3.65 5.04 18.06
C ILE A 237 3.33 5.29 19.55
N ARG A 238 4.28 5.07 20.45
CA ARG A 238 4.09 5.24 21.90
C ARG A 238 3.94 6.72 22.31
N GLY A 239 4.70 7.62 21.68
CA GLY A 239 4.70 9.05 21.98
C GLY A 239 3.53 9.83 21.37
N CYS A 240 2.71 9.20 20.53
CA CYS A 240 1.53 9.83 19.94
C CYS A 240 0.35 9.80 20.92
N ASP A 241 -0.33 10.94 21.12
CA ASP A 241 -1.46 11.09 22.05
C ASP A 241 -2.80 10.53 21.54
N CYS A 242 -2.84 9.88 20.37
CA CYS A 242 -4.08 9.30 19.84
C CYS A 242 -4.49 8.01 20.57
N ASP A 243 -5.79 7.73 20.66
CA ASP A 243 -6.28 6.50 21.33
C ASP A 243 -6.11 5.25 20.46
N THR A 244 -6.62 5.30 19.22
CA THR A 244 -6.74 4.14 18.33
C THR A 244 -5.65 4.09 17.26
N GLY A 245 -5.12 5.26 16.88
CA GLY A 245 -4.26 5.46 15.73
C GLY A 245 -4.62 6.72 14.94
N CYS A 246 -3.64 7.38 14.34
CA CYS A 246 -3.84 8.56 13.51
C CYS A 246 -2.84 8.60 12.35
N PRO A 247 -3.05 9.47 11.32
CA PRO A 247 -2.16 9.58 10.17
C PRO A 247 -0.68 9.79 10.50
N VAL A 248 -0.38 10.38 11.67
CA VAL A 248 0.99 10.67 12.13
C VAL A 248 1.70 9.46 12.71
N CYS A 249 0.98 8.46 13.23
CA CYS A 249 1.58 7.27 13.82
C CYS A 249 1.35 6.03 12.95
N VAL A 250 0.20 5.39 13.08
CA VAL A 250 -0.12 4.12 12.41
C VAL A 250 -0.84 4.31 11.07
N GLY A 251 -1.06 5.55 10.61
CA GLY A 251 -1.65 5.82 9.32
C GLY A 251 -3.12 6.24 9.38
N PRO A 252 -3.75 6.46 8.21
CA PRO A 252 -5.04 7.12 8.12
C PRO A 252 -6.20 6.26 8.63
N ILE A 253 -7.23 6.94 9.13
CA ILE A 253 -8.47 6.32 9.59
C ILE A 253 -9.21 5.75 8.38
N GLY A 254 -9.62 4.48 8.48
CA GLY A 254 -10.31 3.77 7.39
C GLY A 254 -9.43 2.74 6.68
N GLU A 255 -8.11 2.93 6.68
CA GLU A 255 -7.13 1.91 6.27
C GLU A 255 -6.61 1.10 7.46
N THR A 256 -6.81 1.61 8.68
CA THR A 256 -6.46 0.95 9.93
C THR A 256 -7.68 0.82 10.85
N GLY A 257 -7.74 -0.30 11.57
CA GLY A 257 -8.76 -0.60 12.56
C GLY A 257 -8.57 0.12 13.90
N PRO A 258 -9.58 0.06 14.79
CA PRO A 258 -9.57 0.78 16.07
C PRO A 258 -8.46 0.32 17.03
N LEU A 259 -7.96 -0.91 16.88
CA LEU A 259 -6.90 -1.46 17.72
C LEU A 259 -5.50 -1.37 17.08
N ALA A 260 -5.36 -0.73 15.92
CA ALA A 260 -4.12 -0.73 15.16
C ALA A 260 -2.91 -0.23 15.96
N LYS A 261 -3.05 0.86 16.73
CA LYS A 261 -1.98 1.37 17.61
C LYS A 261 -1.54 0.34 18.65
N THR A 262 -2.50 -0.25 19.35
CA THR A 262 -2.25 -1.22 20.43
C THR A 262 -1.60 -2.48 19.87
N VAL A 263 -2.13 -3.02 18.77
CA VAL A 263 -1.59 -4.22 18.13
C VAL A 263 -0.20 -3.97 17.57
N ALA A 264 0.04 -2.84 16.90
CA ALA A 264 1.36 -2.48 16.37
C ALA A 264 2.43 -2.38 17.47
N LEU A 265 2.09 -1.77 18.63
CA LEU A 265 2.99 -1.74 19.78
C LEU A 265 3.28 -3.13 20.33
N ARG A 266 2.26 -3.99 20.44
CA ARG A 266 2.44 -5.38 20.91
C ARG A 266 3.31 -6.20 19.95
N LEU A 267 3.14 -6.01 18.64
CA LEU A 267 4.01 -6.62 17.62
C LEU A 267 5.46 -6.19 17.81
N LEU A 268 5.71 -4.88 17.92
CA LEU A 268 7.05 -4.34 18.17
C LEU A 268 7.66 -4.85 19.49
N ASP A 269 6.85 -4.97 20.55
CA ASP A 269 7.32 -5.47 21.84
C ASP A 269 7.76 -6.95 21.75
N HIS A 270 7.04 -7.78 20.99
CA HIS A 270 7.42 -9.18 20.76
C HIS A 270 8.63 -9.33 19.82
N LEU A 271 8.71 -8.49 18.78
CA LEU A 271 9.84 -8.49 17.85
C LEU A 271 11.12 -7.98 18.50
N ALA A 272 11.02 -7.00 19.40
CA ALA A 272 12.17 -6.49 20.17
C ALA A 272 12.53 -7.40 21.38
N GLY A 273 11.72 -8.41 21.66
CA GLY A 273 11.80 -9.20 22.89
C GLY A 273 11.50 -10.67 22.64
N ALA A 274 12.47 -11.41 22.10
CA ALA A 274 12.59 -12.85 22.27
C ALA A 274 12.85 -13.23 23.77
N GLU A 275 12.06 -12.64 24.67
CA GLU A 275 11.52 -13.16 25.94
C GLU A 275 10.39 -12.19 26.36
N ALA A 276 9.14 -12.66 26.33
CA ALA A 276 7.97 -11.86 26.71
C ALA A 276 7.88 -11.72 28.24
N PRO A 277 7.70 -10.51 28.81
CA PRO A 277 7.24 -10.42 30.19
C PRO A 277 5.75 -10.78 30.26
N ALA A 278 5.42 -11.69 31.18
CA ALA A 278 4.07 -12.09 31.51
C ALA A 278 3.18 -10.86 31.81
N LEU A 279 2.01 -10.82 31.18
CA LEU A 279 0.97 -9.86 31.53
C LEU A 279 0.47 -10.15 32.96
N PRO A 280 0.20 -9.13 33.77
CA PRO A 280 -0.36 -9.33 35.11
C PRO A 280 -1.77 -9.91 34.99
N ALA A 281 -2.06 -10.91 35.83
CA ALA A 281 -3.39 -11.46 36.03
C ALA A 281 -4.36 -10.33 36.40
N GLN A 282 -5.40 -10.16 35.58
CA GLN A 282 -6.52 -9.29 35.93
C GLN A 282 -7.40 -10.06 36.91
N ASP A 283 -7.61 -9.45 38.08
CA ASP A 283 -8.43 -9.97 39.17
C ASP A 283 -9.85 -10.27 38.68
N VAL A 284 -10.23 -11.55 38.72
CA VAL A 284 -11.61 -11.98 38.63
C VAL A 284 -12.25 -11.68 39.98
N VAL A 285 -13.06 -10.63 40.04
CA VAL A 285 -13.92 -10.33 41.19
C VAL A 285 -15.02 -11.40 41.24
N PRO A 286 -15.13 -12.20 42.31
CA PRO A 286 -16.27 -13.09 42.49
C PRO A 286 -17.44 -12.33 43.12
N PHE A 287 -18.65 -12.78 42.81
CA PHE A 287 -19.95 -12.34 43.34
C PHE A 287 -19.97 -12.05 44.85
#